data_AF-A0A8T4IHU2-F1
#
_entry.id   AF-A0A8T4IHU2-F1
#
_cell.length_a   1.000
_cell.length_b   1.000
_cell.length_c   1.000
_cell.angle_alpha   90.00
_cell.angle_beta   90.00
_cell.angle_gamma   90.00
#
_symmetry.space_group_name_H-M   'P 1'
#
loop_
_entity.id
_entity.type
_entity.pdbx_description
1 polymer ?
#
loop_
_entity_poly.entity_id
_entity_poly.type
_entity_poly.pdbx_seq_one_letter_code
_entity_poly.pdbx_strand_id
1 'polypeptide(L)'
;MATVRGAHGARGAPTLVRICDLAGRTRGTGFLADDLGTLVTSHEAVDGLRRVVVHAPTERPGRSGDAAAPSCLAEADAITPLPEWDLALVRTAGLGVAPEVIG
;
A
#
# COMPACT_ATOMS: atom_id res chain seq x y z
N MET A 1 -6.32 -18.67 -25.44
CA MET A 1 -5.50 -19.47 -24.51
C MET A 1 -4.45 -18.54 -23.90
N ALA A 2 -4.77 -17.87 -22.80
CA ALA A 2 -3.88 -16.89 -22.17
C ALA A 2 -2.94 -17.62 -21.20
N THR A 3 -1.66 -17.63 -21.50
CA THR A 3 -0.62 -18.17 -20.63
C THR A 3 -0.40 -17.23 -19.45
N VAL A 4 -0.86 -17.63 -18.26
CA VAL A 4 -0.36 -17.07 -16.99
C VAL A 4 1.10 -17.49 -16.89
N ARG A 5 2.00 -16.54 -17.16
CA ARG A 5 3.44 -16.75 -17.00
C ARG A 5 3.74 -16.53 -15.53
N GLY A 6 3.85 -17.62 -14.77
CA GLY A 6 4.33 -17.60 -13.39
C GLY A 6 5.77 -17.10 -13.37
N ALA A 7 6.01 -15.95 -12.73
CA ALA A 7 7.34 -15.49 -12.42
C ALA A 7 7.83 -16.25 -11.17
N HIS A 8 8.76 -17.18 -11.36
CA HIS A 8 9.46 -17.85 -10.27
C HIS A 8 10.78 -17.11 -10.01
N GLY A 9 10.89 -16.46 -8.85
CA GLY A 9 12.16 -16.23 -8.17
C GLY A 9 12.84 -14.86 -8.30
N ALA A 10 12.51 -13.95 -7.38
CA ALA A 10 13.50 -13.20 -6.62
C ALA A 10 12.99 -13.13 -5.18
N ARG A 11 13.77 -13.55 -4.17
CA ARG A 11 13.48 -13.24 -2.75
C ARG A 11 13.79 -11.75 -2.51
N GLY A 12 13.08 -10.89 -3.22
CA GLY A 12 13.04 -9.45 -2.98
C GLY A 12 12.20 -9.20 -1.73
N ALA A 13 12.61 -8.21 -0.92
CA ALA A 13 11.75 -7.74 0.15
C ALA A 13 10.39 -7.33 -0.45
N PRO A 14 9.27 -7.59 0.25
CA PRO A 14 7.95 -7.22 -0.24
C PRO A 14 7.90 -5.73 -0.57
N THR A 15 7.20 -5.37 -1.65
CA THR A 15 6.97 -4.00 -2.09
C THR A 15 5.96 -3.35 -1.14
N LEU A 16 6.47 -2.85 -0.02
CA LEU A 16 5.65 -2.21 1.00
C LEU A 16 5.38 -0.74 0.65
N VAL A 17 4.13 -0.34 0.80
CA VAL A 17 3.73 1.08 0.79
C VAL A 17 3.78 1.65 2.20
N ARG A 18 3.95 2.98 2.31
CA ARG A 18 3.91 3.69 3.59
C ARG A 18 2.54 4.32 3.81
N ILE A 19 2.06 4.25 5.03
CA ILE A 19 0.81 4.89 5.45
C ILE A 19 1.17 6.04 6.38
N CYS A 20 0.67 7.23 6.05
CA CYS A 20 0.92 8.46 6.78
C CYS A 20 -0.39 9.11 7.21
N ASP A 21 -0.36 9.85 8.31
CA ASP A 21 -1.42 10.80 8.64
C ASP A 21 -1.32 12.05 7.74
N LEU A 22 -2.31 12.96 7.87
CA LEU A 22 -2.32 14.21 7.11
C LEU A 22 -1.20 15.19 7.49
N ALA A 23 -0.55 14.99 8.65
CA ALA A 23 0.64 15.73 9.03
C ALA A 23 1.93 15.13 8.42
N GLY A 24 1.81 14.05 7.63
CA GLY A 24 2.92 13.35 6.99
C GLY A 24 3.66 12.39 7.93
N ARG A 25 3.18 12.16 9.16
CA ARG A 25 3.81 11.22 10.09
C ARG A 25 3.46 9.80 9.67
N THR A 26 4.48 8.94 9.57
CA THR A 26 4.27 7.53 9.27
C THR A 26 3.54 6.84 10.41
N ARG A 27 2.44 6.19 10.07
CA ARG A 27 1.57 5.43 10.97
C ARG A 27 1.80 3.92 10.84
N GLY A 28 2.19 3.46 9.66
CA GLY A 28 2.45 2.05 9.39
C GLY A 28 2.87 1.79 7.96
N THR A 29 2.86 0.52 7.58
CA THR A 29 3.12 0.04 6.22
C THR A 29 2.04 -0.97 5.81
N GLY A 30 1.88 -1.18 4.51
CA GLY A 30 0.97 -2.19 3.99
C GLY A 30 1.42 -2.72 2.63
N PHE A 31 0.62 -3.63 2.08
CA PHE A 31 0.85 -4.22 0.76
C PHE A 31 -0.45 -4.27 -0.04
N LEU A 32 -0.37 -4.09 -1.36
CA LEU A 32 -1.53 -4.30 -2.22
C LEU A 32 -1.85 -5.78 -2.30
N ALA A 33 -3.09 -6.13 -1.95
CA ALA A 33 -3.62 -7.48 -2.02
C ALA A 33 -4.20 -7.82 -3.40
N ASP A 34 -4.58 -6.81 -4.18
CA ASP A 34 -5.15 -7.00 -5.52
C ASP A 34 -4.86 -5.83 -6.48
N ASP A 35 -5.08 -6.09 -7.77
CA ASP A 35 -4.94 -5.09 -8.85
C ASP A 35 -6.04 -4.02 -8.83
N LEU A 36 -7.07 -4.18 -7.99
CA LEU A 36 -8.15 -3.21 -7.80
C LEU A 36 -7.79 -2.14 -6.76
N GLY A 37 -6.57 -2.22 -6.19
CA GLY A 37 -6.04 -1.24 -5.25
C GLY A 37 -6.45 -1.48 -3.80
N THR A 38 -6.85 -2.71 -3.44
CA THR A 38 -7.08 -3.08 -2.04
C THR A 38 -5.74 -3.18 -1.32
N LEU A 39 -5.49 -2.24 -0.41
CA LEU A 39 -4.34 -2.23 0.48
C LEU A 39 -4.70 -2.92 1.79
N VAL A 40 -3.87 -3.85 2.24
CA VAL A 40 -3.95 -4.47 3.57
C VAL A 40 -2.91 -3.83 4.48
N THR A 41 -3.34 -3.47 5.70
CA THR A 41 -2.50 -2.88 6.75
C THR A 41 -3.00 -3.31 8.14
N SER A 42 -2.23 -3.03 9.19
CA SER A 42 -2.72 -3.15 10.57
C SER A 42 -3.85 -2.16 10.87
N HIS A 43 -4.71 -2.52 11.82
CA HIS A 43 -5.74 -1.61 12.31
C HIS A 43 -5.13 -0.37 12.99
N GLU A 44 -4.05 -0.55 13.76
CA GLU A 44 -3.36 0.55 14.47
C GLU A 44 -2.90 1.69 13.53
N ALA A 45 -2.55 1.36 12.29
CA ALA A 45 -2.11 2.34 11.30
C ALA A 45 -3.21 3.33 10.90
N VAL A 46 -4.47 2.91 11.00
CA VAL A 46 -5.66 3.72 10.63
C VAL A 46 -6.53 4.11 11.82
N ASP A 47 -6.29 3.53 13.00
CA ASP A 47 -7.09 3.80 14.19
C ASP A 47 -7.11 5.29 14.55
N GLY A 48 -8.30 5.79 14.92
CA GLY A 48 -8.56 7.20 15.21
C GLY A 48 -8.46 8.16 14.01
N LEU A 49 -8.12 7.69 12.82
CA LEU A 49 -7.98 8.53 11.62
C LEU A 49 -9.21 8.43 10.71
N ARG A 50 -9.70 9.58 10.25
CA ARG A 50 -10.73 9.66 9.20
C ARG A 50 -10.16 9.60 7.80
N ARG A 51 -8.85 9.87 7.67
CA ARG A 51 -8.13 9.99 6.39
C ARG A 51 -6.70 9.52 6.58
N VAL A 52 -6.18 8.83 5.58
CA VAL A 52 -4.78 8.42 5.53
C VAL A 52 -4.19 8.71 4.15
N VAL A 53 -2.90 8.99 4.11
CA VAL A 53 -2.14 9.16 2.87
C VAL A 53 -1.29 7.92 2.68
N VAL A 54 -1.46 7.26 1.54
CA VAL A 54 -0.68 6.09 1.14
C VAL A 54 0.37 6.54 0.14
N HIS A 55 1.64 6.22 0.40
CA HIS A 55 2.76 6.51 -0.49
C HIS A 55 3.31 5.21 -1.06
N ALA A 56 3.40 5.15 -2.39
CA ALA A 56 4.12 4.11 -3.08
C ALA A 56 5.61 4.12 -2.65
N PRO A 57 6.28 2.95 -2.65
CA PRO A 57 7.70 2.89 -2.37
C PRO A 57 8.48 3.72 -3.40
N THR A 58 9.40 4.54 -2.91
CA THR A 58 10.30 5.30 -3.78
C THR A 58 11.35 4.33 -4.34
N GLU A 59 11.44 4.20 -5.65
CA GLU A 59 12.38 3.26 -6.27
C GLU A 59 13.83 3.67 -6.00
N ARG A 60 14.58 2.81 -5.30
CA ARG A 60 16.06 2.69 -5.15
C ARG A 60 16.91 3.96 -4.86
N PRO A 61 17.92 3.84 -3.98
CA PRO A 61 18.97 4.87 -3.87
C PRO A 61 19.71 5.00 -5.20
N GLY A 62 19.69 6.18 -5.81
CA GLY A 62 20.46 6.51 -7.01
C GLY A 62 19.67 7.09 -8.18
N ARG A 63 18.33 7.04 -8.18
CA ARG A 63 17.52 7.77 -9.17
C ARG A 63 17.07 9.11 -8.60
N SER A 64 17.97 10.09 -8.67
CA SER A 64 17.64 11.50 -8.45
C SER A 64 16.84 12.02 -9.65
N GLY A 65 15.56 11.69 -9.72
CA GLY A 65 14.61 12.35 -10.61
C GLY A 65 13.48 12.92 -9.77
N ASP A 66 13.16 14.20 -9.98
CA ASP A 66 12.13 15.02 -9.30
C ASP A 66 10.68 14.47 -9.32
N ALA A 67 10.47 13.23 -9.78
CA ALA A 67 9.18 12.58 -9.72
C ALA A 67 8.91 12.12 -8.28
N ALA A 68 8.14 12.92 -7.53
CA ALA A 68 7.59 12.50 -6.26
C ALA A 68 6.88 11.13 -6.42
N ALA A 69 7.17 10.19 -5.51
CA ALA A 69 6.53 8.88 -5.56
C ALA A 69 5.01 9.03 -5.49
N PRO A 70 4.25 8.24 -6.27
CA PRO A 70 2.79 8.30 -6.29
C PRO A 70 2.21 8.22 -4.89
N SER A 71 1.22 9.06 -4.60
CA SER A 71 0.47 9.01 -3.36
C SER A 71 -1.02 9.03 -3.61
N CYS A 72 -1.77 8.43 -2.69
CA CYS A 72 -3.22 8.34 -2.72
C CYS A 72 -3.77 8.78 -1.35
N LEU A 73 -4.74 9.70 -1.36
CA LEU A 73 -5.52 10.04 -0.18
C LEU A 73 -6.71 9.10 -0.09
N ALA A 74 -6.78 8.31 0.98
CA ALA A 74 -7.94 7.49 1.29
C ALA A 74 -8.79 8.17 2.37
N GLU A 75 -10.06 8.39 2.04
CA GLU A 75 -11.08 8.97 2.90
C GLU A 75 -11.78 7.88 3.73
N ALA A 76 -12.63 8.30 4.68
CA ALA A 76 -13.24 7.38 5.65
C ALA A 76 -14.09 6.27 5.02
N ASP A 77 -14.70 6.52 3.86
CA ASP A 77 -15.48 5.56 3.08
C ASP A 77 -14.60 4.52 2.34
N ALA A 78 -13.34 4.85 2.11
CA ALA A 78 -12.34 3.97 1.54
C ALA A 78 -11.64 3.10 2.60
N ILE A 79 -11.86 3.34 3.90
CA ILE A 79 -11.23 2.63 5.00
C ILE A 79 -12.25 1.68 5.65
N THR A 80 -11.96 0.38 5.61
CA THR A 80 -12.73 -0.65 6.30
C THR A 80 -11.88 -1.23 7.43
N PRO A 81 -12.10 -0.82 8.70
CA PRO A 81 -11.39 -1.38 9.84
C PRO A 81 -11.90 -2.79 10.15
N LEU A 82 -10.98 -3.68 10.53
CA LEU A 82 -11.25 -5.07 10.91
C LEU A 82 -10.52 -5.38 12.24
N PRO A 83 -10.95 -4.75 13.35
CA PRO A 83 -10.24 -4.78 14.63
C PRO A 83 -10.08 -6.19 15.20
N GLU A 84 -11.00 -7.11 14.89
CA GLU A 84 -10.96 -8.50 15.35
C GLU A 84 -9.74 -9.27 14.85
N TRP A 85 -9.14 -8.81 13.75
CA TRP A 85 -7.93 -9.38 13.16
C TRP A 85 -6.71 -8.45 13.25
N ASP A 86 -6.85 -7.32 13.95
CA ASP A 86 -5.86 -6.23 13.96
C ASP A 86 -5.51 -5.75 12.53
N LEU A 87 -6.50 -5.71 11.64
CA LEU A 87 -6.32 -5.34 10.24
C LEU A 87 -7.21 -4.17 9.83
N ALA A 88 -6.87 -3.56 8.70
CA ALA A 88 -7.75 -2.69 7.95
C ALA A 88 -7.53 -2.86 6.45
N LEU A 89 -8.60 -2.71 5.69
CA LEU A 89 -8.59 -2.64 4.23
C LEU A 89 -8.73 -1.18 3.81
N VAL A 90 -7.86 -0.72 2.94
CA VAL A 90 -7.90 0.63 2.40
C VAL A 90 -7.99 0.57 0.89
N ARG A 91 -9.02 1.19 0.31
CA ARG A 91 -9.14 1.32 -1.14
C ARG A 91 -8.25 2.44 -1.62
N THR A 92 -7.35 2.13 -2.55
CA THR A 92 -6.40 3.07 -3.13
C THR A 92 -6.44 3.03 -4.65
N ALA A 93 -5.95 4.08 -5.31
CA ALA A 93 -5.83 4.14 -6.76
C ALA A 93 -4.57 4.89 -7.17
N GLY A 94 -4.03 4.57 -8.35
CA GLY A 94 -2.93 5.33 -8.95
C GLY A 94 -1.57 5.19 -8.27
N LEU A 95 -1.38 4.21 -7.38
CA LEU A 95 -0.10 3.99 -6.71
C LEU A 95 0.97 3.35 -7.63
N GLY A 96 0.56 2.71 -8.73
CA GLY A 96 1.49 2.08 -9.68
C GLY A 96 2.28 0.91 -9.10
N VAL A 97 1.84 0.35 -7.97
CA VAL A 97 2.44 -0.80 -7.28
C VAL A 97 1.72 -2.07 -7.68
N ALA A 98 2.46 -3.15 -7.96
CA ALA A 98 1.87 -4.45 -8.24
C ALA A 98 1.43 -5.16 -6.94
N PRO A 99 0.40 -6.01 -6.98
CA PRO A 99 0.00 -6.80 -5.81
C PRO A 99 1.12 -7.72 -5.33
N GLU A 100 1.23 -7.88 -4.02
CA GLU A 100 2.19 -8.79 -3.40
C GLU A 100 1.62 -10.21 -3.35
N VAL A 101 2.27 -11.13 -4.08
CA VAL A 101 1.95 -12.57 -4.03
C VAL A 101 2.74 -13.21 -2.89
N ILE A 102 2.05 -13.50 -1.80
CA ILE A 102 2.63 -14.24 -0.67
C ILE A 102 2.45 -15.73 -0.95
N GLY A 103 3.55 -16.43 -1.24
CA GLY A 103 3.59 -17.87 -1.54
C GLY A 103 4.68 -18.60 -0.77
#